data_AF-A0AAV5EES9-F1
#
_entry.id   AF-A0AAV5EES9-F1
#
_cell.length_a   1.000
_cell.length_b   1.000
_cell.length_c   1.000
_cell.angle_alpha   90.00
_cell.angle_beta   90.00
_cell.angle_gamma   90.00
#
_symmetry.space_group_name_H-M   'P 1'
#
loop_
_entity.id
_entity.type
_entity.pdbx_description
1 polymer ?
#
loop_
_entity_poly.entity_id
_entity_poly.type
_entity_poly.pdbx_seq_one_letter_code
_entity_poly.pdbx_strand_id
1 'polypeptide(L)'
;MLFLQIQLGPHDYVREVSGTQGPFGPAANVITSLNIITNLTSFSFGRARGTNFRIPVENNGRIVGFYGRSGWYLDAIGVYIRA
;
A
#
# COMPACT_ATOMS: atom_id res chain seq x y z
N MET A 1 -7.52 21.84 -1.08
CA MET A 1 -6.79 20.60 -0.72
C MET A 1 -7.28 19.52 -1.68
N LEU A 2 -6.40 18.94 -2.50
CA LEU A 2 -6.76 17.85 -3.41
C LEU A 2 -6.66 16.54 -2.63
N PHE A 3 -7.74 15.77 -2.57
CA PHE A 3 -7.70 14.40 -2.05
C PHE A 3 -7.20 13.50 -3.17
N LEU A 4 -6.16 12.71 -2.88
CA LEU A 4 -5.73 11.64 -3.79
C LEU A 4 -6.58 10.40 -3.48
N GLN A 5 -7.44 10.02 -4.42
CA GLN A 5 -8.36 8.90 -4.29
C GLN A 5 -8.11 7.90 -5.40
N ILE A 6 -8.07 6.62 -5.05
CA ILE A 6 -8.14 5.51 -6.01
C ILE A 6 -9.59 5.09 -6.12
N GLN A 7 -10.11 5.02 -7.34
CA GLN A 7 -11.44 4.47 -7.61
C GLN A 7 -11.28 3.24 -8.49
N LEU A 8 -11.58 2.08 -7.93
CA LEU A 8 -11.54 0.81 -8.65
C LEU A 8 -12.83 0.60 -9.43
N GLY A 9 -12.72 0.18 -10.69
CA GLY A 9 -13.85 -0.25 -11.50
C GLY A 9 -14.34 -1.66 -11.13
N PRO A 10 -15.47 -2.13 -11.70
CA PRO A 10 -16.05 -3.44 -11.38
C PRO A 10 -15.14 -4.64 -11.63
N HIS A 11 -14.14 -4.50 -12.50
CA HIS A 11 -13.17 -5.54 -12.86
C HIS A 11 -11.73 -5.18 -12.47
N ASP A 12 -11.54 -4.07 -11.76
CA ASP A 12 -10.24 -3.65 -11.28
C ASP A 12 -10.00 -4.25 -9.89
N TYR A 13 -8.88 -4.92 -9.72
CA TYR A 13 -8.52 -5.58 -8.47
C TYR A 13 -7.03 -5.41 -8.17
N VAL A 14 -6.75 -5.28 -6.87
CA VAL A 14 -5.38 -5.10 -6.38
C VAL A 14 -4.67 -6.45 -6.38
N ARG A 15 -3.50 -6.50 -7.01
CA ARG A 15 -2.65 -7.70 -7.11
C ARG A 15 -1.32 -7.56 -6.40
N GLU A 16 -0.93 -6.35 -6.03
CA GLU A 16 0.28 -6.12 -5.25
C GLU A 16 0.15 -4.84 -4.43
N VAL A 17 0.72 -4.88 -3.23
CA VAL A 17 1.01 -3.69 -2.43
C VAL A 17 2.51 -3.69 -2.13
N SER A 18 3.17 -2.59 -2.41
CA SER A 18 4.59 -2.41 -2.12
C SER A 18 4.87 -1.01 -1.62
N GLY A 19 6.09 -0.74 -1.17
CA GLY A 19 6.40 0.58 -0.64
C GLY A 19 7.71 0.60 0.11
N THR A 20 7.87 1.64 0.94
CA THR A 20 8.99 1.77 1.85
C THR A 20 8.52 2.12 3.25
N GLN A 21 9.27 1.67 4.25
CA GLN A 21 9.11 2.08 5.64
C GLN A 21 10.42 2.63 6.18
N GLY A 22 10.36 3.57 7.11
CA GLY A 22 11.53 4.13 7.76
C GLY A 22 11.20 5.34 8.60
N PRO A 23 12.23 6.07 9.08
CA PRO A 23 12.02 7.23 9.92
C PRO A 23 11.31 8.35 9.15
N PHE A 24 10.44 9.10 9.81
CA PHE A 24 9.81 10.32 9.29
C PHE A 24 9.48 11.28 10.43
N GLY A 25 10.04 12.50 10.39
CA GLY A 25 9.92 13.45 11.49
C GLY A 25 10.42 12.84 12.82
N PRO A 26 9.62 12.90 13.90
CA PRO A 26 9.98 12.29 15.19
C PRO A 26 9.74 10.76 15.24
N ALA A 27 9.05 10.18 14.25
CA ALA A 27 8.73 8.76 14.25
C ALA A 27 9.90 7.93 13.70
N ALA A 28 10.30 6.90 14.44
CA ALA A 28 11.45 6.05 14.11
C ALA A 28 11.18 5.10 12.92
N ASN A 29 9.95 4.58 12.80
CA ASN A 29 9.58 3.69 11.70
C ASN A 29 8.09 3.82 11.36
N VAL A 30 7.79 4.29 10.16
CA VAL A 30 6.44 4.44 9.59
C VAL A 30 6.49 4.11 8.10
N ILE A 31 5.33 3.90 7.47
CA ILE A 31 5.22 3.81 6.02
C ILE A 31 5.52 5.18 5.40
N THR A 32 6.56 5.24 4.57
CA THR A 32 7.03 6.48 3.91
C THR A 32 6.60 6.57 2.45
N SER A 33 6.34 5.42 1.82
CA SER A 33 5.68 5.35 0.51
C SER A 33 4.80 4.11 0.36
N LEU A 34 3.78 4.22 -0.49
CA LEU A 34 2.91 3.10 -0.88
C LEU A 34 2.74 3.06 -2.38
N ASN A 35 2.78 1.87 -2.94
CA ASN A 35 2.36 1.54 -4.28
C ASN A 35 1.21 0.53 -4.18
N ILE A 36 0.09 0.86 -4.82
CA ILE A 36 -1.05 -0.05 -5.01
C ILE A 36 -1.07 -0.38 -6.49
N ILE A 37 -0.84 -1.66 -6.81
CA ILE A 37 -0.76 -2.14 -8.18
C ILE A 37 -1.97 -3.02 -8.44
N THR A 38 -2.73 -2.65 -9.46
CA THR A 38 -3.91 -3.37 -9.90
C THR A 38 -3.62 -4.16 -11.18
N ASN A 39 -4.61 -4.88 -11.69
CA ASN A 39 -4.54 -5.51 -13.00
C ASN A 39 -4.53 -4.50 -14.17
N LEU A 40 -4.92 -3.25 -13.94
CA LEU A 40 -5.03 -2.22 -14.98
C LEU A 40 -3.96 -1.13 -14.88
N THR A 41 -3.58 -0.72 -13.66
CA THR A 41 -2.64 0.40 -13.46
C THR A 41 -1.93 0.33 -12.12
N SER A 42 -1.06 1.29 -11.86
CA SER A 42 -0.31 1.45 -10.62
C SER A 42 -0.49 2.84 -10.05
N PHE A 43 -0.68 2.92 -8.74
CA PHE A 43 -0.82 4.18 -8.00
C PHE A 43 0.27 4.29 -6.95
N SER A 44 0.93 5.44 -6.87
CA SER A 44 2.05 5.69 -5.95
C SER A 44 1.77 6.88 -5.03
N PHE A 45 2.15 6.74 -3.76
CA PHE A 45 1.90 7.70 -2.69
C PHE A 45 3.15 7.88 -1.84
N GLY A 46 3.34 9.10 -1.34
CA GLY A 46 4.48 9.43 -0.50
C GLY A 46 5.80 9.51 -1.28
N ARG A 47 6.92 9.45 -0.57
CA ARG A 47 8.26 9.52 -1.15
C ARG A 47 9.09 8.34 -0.66
N ALA A 48 9.54 7.52 -1.61
CA ALA A 48 10.31 6.32 -1.29
C ALA A 48 11.55 6.67 -0.47
N ARG A 49 11.61 6.16 0.77
CA ARG A 49 12.72 6.37 1.70
C ARG A 49 12.74 5.28 2.77
N GLY A 50 13.89 4.67 2.98
CA GLY A 50 14.07 3.62 3.98
C GLY A 50 14.03 2.23 3.35
N THR A 51 13.50 1.26 4.08
CA THR A 51 13.50 -0.16 3.70
C THR A 51 12.30 -0.50 2.84
N ASN A 52 12.54 -1.14 1.70
CA ASN A 52 11.49 -1.59 0.80
C ASN A 52 10.70 -2.77 1.39
N PHE A 53 9.41 -2.81 1.11
CA PHE A 53 8.57 -4.00 1.30
C PHE A 53 7.74 -4.26 0.03
N ARG A 54 7.35 -5.51 -0.17
CA ARG A 54 6.56 -5.93 -1.33
C ARG A 54 5.72 -7.16 -0.97
N ILE A 55 4.44 -7.12 -1.34
CA ILE A 55 3.47 -8.20 -1.15
C ILE A 55 2.80 -8.48 -2.50
N PRO A 56 3.40 -9.32 -3.35
CA PRO A 56 2.78 -9.76 -4.59
C PRO A 56 1.74 -10.86 -4.30
N VAL A 57 0.63 -10.84 -5.02
CA VAL A 57 -0.37 -11.91 -4.97
C VAL A 57 -0.15 -12.89 -6.12
N GLU A 58 -0.02 -14.17 -5.78
CA GLU A 58 0.19 -15.27 -6.72
C GLU A 58 -1.14 -16.02 -7.01
N ASN A 59 -1.10 -16.94 -7.99
CA ASN A 59 -2.15 -17.95 -8.25
C ASN A 59 -3.58 -17.38 -8.42
N ASN A 60 -3.74 -16.33 -9.23
CA ASN A 60 -5.02 -15.65 -9.47
C ASN A 60 -5.72 -15.06 -8.23
N GLY A 61 -5.02 -15.02 -7.09
CA GLY A 61 -5.52 -14.38 -5.90
C GLY A 61 -5.66 -12.87 -6.06
N ARG A 62 -6.35 -12.24 -5.10
CA ARG A 62 -6.57 -10.79 -5.08
C ARG A 62 -6.49 -10.26 -3.66
N ILE A 63 -5.99 -9.04 -3.51
CA ILE A 63 -6.14 -8.30 -2.26
C ILE A 63 -7.58 -7.80 -2.17
N VAL A 64 -8.28 -8.20 -1.12
CA VAL A 64 -9.70 -7.90 -0.88
C VAL A 64 -9.92 -7.00 0.33
N GLY A 65 -8.85 -6.65 1.05
CA GLY A 65 -8.91 -5.78 2.21
C GLY A 65 -7.53 -5.46 2.75
N PHE A 66 -7.50 -4.50 3.67
CA PHE A 66 -6.29 -4.01 4.32
C PHE A 66 -6.49 -4.06 5.83
N TYR A 67 -5.39 -4.23 6.56
CA TYR A 67 -5.31 -4.01 8.00
C TYR A 67 -4.03 -3.24 8.31
N GLY A 68 -3.90 -2.69 9.50
CA GLY A 68 -2.72 -1.91 9.83
C GLY A 68 -2.74 -1.34 11.22
N ARG A 69 -1.77 -0.47 11.47
CA ARG A 69 -1.62 0.32 12.70
C ARG A 69 -1.40 1.76 12.30
N SER A 70 -2.06 2.68 12.99
CA SER A 70 -1.88 4.12 12.76
C SER A 70 -1.95 4.91 14.06
N GLY A 71 -1.24 6.03 14.05
CA GLY A 71 -1.32 7.11 15.03
C GLY A 71 -1.30 8.45 14.29
N TRP A 72 -0.25 9.25 14.51
CA TRP A 72 -0.03 10.47 13.70
C TRP A 72 0.39 10.16 12.26
N TYR A 73 0.96 8.98 12.03
CA TYR A 73 1.36 8.46 10.72
C TYR A 73 0.78 7.05 10.53
N LEU A 74 0.98 6.48 9.35
CA LEU A 74 0.71 5.08 9.09
C LEU A 74 1.91 4.25 9.57
N ASP A 75 1.80 3.61 10.73
CA ASP A 75 2.90 2.84 11.34
C ASP A 75 3.16 1.52 10.62
N ALA A 76 2.09 0.83 10.19
CA ALA A 76 2.18 -0.44 9.49
C ALA A 76 0.94 -0.68 8.62
N ILE A 77 1.13 -1.46 7.54
CA ILE A 77 0.06 -1.92 6.66
C ILE A 77 0.25 -3.39 6.30
N GLY A 78 -0.86 -4.12 6.24
CA GLY A 78 -0.95 -5.49 5.76
C GLY A 78 -2.20 -5.66 4.90
N VAL A 79 -2.34 -6.82 4.27
CA VAL A 79 -3.40 -7.11 3.31
C VAL A 79 -4.09 -8.44 3.61
N TYR A 80 -5.38 -8.49 3.33
CA TYR A 80 -6.14 -9.74 3.23
C TYR A 80 -6.16 -10.20 1.79
N ILE A 81 -5.74 -11.44 1.54
CA ILE A 81 -5.69 -12.04 0.22
C ILE A 81 -6.75 -13.12 0.14
N ARG A 82 -7.55 -13.07 -0.93
CA ARG A 82 -8.43 -14.17 -1.33
C ARG A 82 -7.78 -14.92 -2.48
N ALA A 83 -7.45 -16.18 -2.26
CA ALA A 83 -7.06 -17.13 -3.31
C ALA A 83 -8.27 -17.56 -4.14
#